data_AF-A0A4Y2ND89-F1
#
_entry.id   AF-A0A4Y2ND89-F1
#
_cell.length_a   1.000
_cell.length_b   1.000
_cell.length_c   1.000
_cell.angle_alpha   90.00
_cell.angle_beta   90.00
_cell.angle_gamma   90.00
#
_symmetry.space_group_name_H-M   'P 1'
#
loop_
_entity.id
_entity.type
_entity.pdbx_description
1 polymer ?
#
loop_
_entity_poly.entity_id
_entity_poly.type
_entity_poly.pdbx_seq_one_letter_code
_entity_poly.pdbx_strand_id
1 'polypeptide(L)' 'MGLEITGSLRDEFVQWFRELEALKEVRVPRWINITPDATKKFFIHTFCDASKDAYAAVSYLVQEADDKNV' A
#
# COMPACT_ATOMS: atom_id res chain seq x y z
N MET A 1 7.14 20.11 -15.34
CA MET A 1 6.30 21.06 -14.57
C MET A 1 5.10 20.25 -14.12
N GLY A 2 5.09 19.79 -12.86
CA GLY A 2 3.98 18.96 -12.36
C GLY A 2 2.73 19.82 -12.26
N LEU A 3 1.58 19.31 -12.72
CA LEU A 3 0.29 19.96 -12.49
C LEU A 3 0.05 19.99 -10.97
N GLU A 4 0.16 21.17 -10.39
CA GLU A 4 -0.17 21.39 -8.99
C GLU A 4 -1.69 21.35 -8.84
N ILE A 5 -2.19 20.51 -7.92
CA ILE A 5 -3.61 20.43 -7.63
C ILE A 5 -4.00 21.75 -6.96
N THR A 6 -4.88 22.52 -7.60
CA THR A 6 -5.38 23.78 -7.04
C THR A 6 -6.17 23.51 -5.75
N GLY A 7 -6.19 24.48 -4.82
CA GLY A 7 -6.90 24.34 -3.55
C GLY A 7 -8.38 23.97 -3.72
N SER A 8 -9.05 24.54 -4.72
CA SER A 8 -10.46 24.24 -5.02
C SER A 8 -10.67 22.78 -5.45
N LEU A 9 -9.80 22.26 -6.33
CA LEU A 9 -9.90 20.89 -6.81
C LEU A 9 -9.64 19.88 -5.68
N ARG A 10 -8.71 20.20 -4.77
CA ARG A 10 -8.49 19.41 -3.55
C ARG A 10 -9.75 19.36 -2.69
N ASP A 11 -10.38 20.50 -2.46
CA ASP A 11 -11.54 20.59 -1.57
C ASP A 11 -12.76 19.88 -2.18
N GLU A 12 -12.98 20.00 -3.49
CA GLU A 12 -13.99 19.23 -4.24
C GLU A 12 -13.75 17.72 -4.13
N PHE A 13 -12.50 17.27 -4.31
CA PHE A 13 -12.14 15.87 -4.17
C PHE A 13 -12.38 15.35 -2.75
N VAL A 14 -11.98 16.11 -1.73
CA VAL A 14 -12.19 15.72 -0.33
C VAL A 14 -13.68 15.63 0.00
N GLN A 15 -14.49 16.56 -0.50
CA GLN A 15 -15.94 16.54 -0.30
C GLN A 15 -16.57 15.31 -0.97
N TRP A 16 -16.27 15.07 -2.25
CA TRP A 16 -16.72 13.88 -2.97
C TRP A 16 -16.30 12.58 -2.26
N PHE A 17 -15.05 12.50 -1.78
CA PHE A 17 -14.57 11.30 -1.08
C PHE A 17 -15.31 11.04 0.24
N ARG A 18 -15.69 12.10 0.97
CA ARG A 18 -16.48 11.97 2.21
C ARG A 18 -17.88 11.42 1.96
N GLU A 19 -18.45 11.67 0.78
CA GLU A 19 -19.79 11.19 0.41
C GLU A 19 -19.80 9.67 0.10
N LEU A 20 -18.63 9.05 -0.07
CA LEU A 20 -18.48 7.61 -0.30
C LEU A 20 -18.55 6.80 1.00
N GLU A 21 -19.61 6.99 1.78
CA GLU A 21 -19.80 6.34 3.09
C GLU A 21 -19.72 4.80 2.99
N ALA A 22 -20.20 4.21 1.90
CA ALA A 22 -20.11 2.77 1.66
C ALA A 22 -18.67 2.23 1.58
N LEU A 23 -17.67 3.06 1.20
CA LEU A 23 -16.26 2.65 1.20
C LEU A 23 -15.75 2.34 2.61
N LYS A 24 -16.33 2.94 3.66
CA LYS A 24 -15.98 2.63 5.05
C LYS A 24 -16.33 1.19 5.43
N GLU A 25 -17.30 0.61 4.74
CA GLU A 25 -17.73 -0.78 4.94
C GLU A 25 -16.97 -1.77 4.05
N VAL A 26 -16.25 -1.29 3.03
CA VAL A 26 -15.39 -2.15 2.21
C VAL A 26 -14.25 -2.68 3.08
N ARG A 27 -14.27 -3.99 3.32
CA ARG A 27 -13.15 -4.71 3.91
C ARG A 27 -12.33 -5.31 2.79
N VAL A 28 -11.08 -4.87 2.65
CA VAL A 28 -10.09 -5.57 1.84
C VAL A 28 -9.31 -6.48 2.79
N PRO A 29 -9.70 -7.76 2.93
CA PRO A 29 -8.94 -8.68 3.77
C PRO A 29 -7.51 -8.76 3.24
N ARG A 30 -6.54 -8.74 4.14
CA ARG A 30 -5.14 -8.87 3.73
C ARG A 30 -4.92 -10.32 3.30
N TRP A 31 -4.85 -10.54 1.99
CA TRP A 31 -4.45 -11.84 1.48
C TRP A 31 -2.96 -12.01 1.67
N ILE A 32 -2.59 -12.80 2.67
CA ILE A 32 -1.21 -13.23 2.88
C ILE A 32 -1.21 -14.70 2.49
N ASN A 33 -0.57 -15.04 1.38
CA ASN A 33 -0.57 -16.38 0.77
C ASN A 33 0.26 -17.40 1.60
N ILE A 34 0.09 -17.37 2.92
CA ILE A 34 0.72 -18.24 3.91
C ILE A 34 -0.25 -19.39 4.14
N THR A 35 0.10 -20.55 3.59
CA THR A 35 -0.57 -21.82 3.89
C THR A 35 0.21 -22.57 4.98
N PRO A 36 -0.42 -23.45 5.78
CA PRO A 36 0.27 -24.27 6.77
C PRO A 36 1.40 -25.13 6.17
N ASP A 37 1.26 -25.48 4.89
CA ASP A 37 2.22 -26.28 4.12
C ASP A 37 3.25 -25.42 3.36
N ALA A 38 3.35 -24.13 3.69
CA ALA A 38 4.20 -23.20 2.96
C ALA A 38 5.68 -23.51 3.18
N THR A 39 6.28 -24.24 2.24
CA THR A 39 7.74 -24.31 2.04
C THR A 39 8.32 -22.99 1.51
N LYS A 40 7.46 -22.03 1.19
CA LYS A 40 7.84 -20.75 0.59
C LYS A 40 8.43 -19.82 1.65
N LYS A 41 9.58 -19.22 1.34
CA LYS A 41 10.22 -18.25 2.23
C LYS A 41 9.51 -16.91 2.13
N PHE A 42 9.31 -16.28 3.28
CA PHE A 42 8.76 -14.94 3.37
C PHE A 42 9.77 -14.00 4.04
N PHE A 43 9.81 -12.76 3.56
CA PHE A 43 10.67 -11.71 4.08
C PHE A 43 9.84 -10.46 4.35
N ILE A 44 10.23 -9.70 5.36
CA ILE A 44 9.71 -8.34 5.55
C ILE A 44 10.79 -7.39 5.05
N HIS A 45 10.47 -6.65 4.00
CA HIS A 45 11.33 -5.59 3.51
C HIS A 45 10.80 -4.25 4.01
N THR A 46 11.67 -3.45 4.59
CA THR A 46 11.34 -2.11 5.08
C THR A 46 12.19 -1.09 4.36
N PHE A 47 11.53 -0.10 3.77
CA PHE A 47 12.16 1.07 3.18
C PHE A 47 11.88 2.24 4.10
N CYS A 48 12.92 3.01 4.39
CA CYS A 48 12.80 4.22 5.20
C CYS A 48 13.37 5.37 4.39
N ASP A 49 12.56 6.41 4.19
CA ASP A 49 13.08 7.71 3.85
C ASP A 49 13.54 8.38 5.14
N ALA A 50 14.86 8.47 5.30
CA ALA A 50 15.51 9.18 6.39
C ALA A 50 15.84 10.63 5.97
N SER A 51 15.05 11.22 5.07
CA SER A 51 15.18 12.62 4.74
C SER A 51 14.92 13.49 5.98
N LYS A 52 15.57 14.65 6.03
CA LYS A 52 15.42 15.59 7.15
C LYS A 52 14.04 16.25 7.18
N ASP A 53 13.35 16.25 6.04
CA ASP A 53 12.12 17.00 5.83
C ASP A 53 10.86 16.14 5.98
N ALA A 54 10.95 14.82 5.79
CA ALA A 54 9.84 13.89 6.04
C ALA A 54 10.33 12.49 6.40
N TYR A 55 10.00 12.02 7.61
CA TYR A 55 10.25 10.64 8.02
C TYR A 55 9.10 9.75 7.55
N ALA A 56 9.38 8.84 6.62
CA ALA A 56 8.41 7.84 6.20
C ALA A 56 9.08 6.47 6.14
N ALA A 57 8.39 5.45 6.66
CA ALA A 57 8.80 4.07 6.49
C ALA A 57 7.64 3.25 5.93
N VAL A 58 7.95 2.36 4.99
CA VAL A 58 7.01 1.42 4.40
C VAL A 58 7.59 0.03 4.55
N SER A 59 6.83 -0.86 5.18
CA SER A 59 7.15 -2.28 5.26
C SER A 59 6.18 -3.07 4.37
N TYR A 60 6.72 -4.01 3.60
CA TYR A 60 5.93 -4.95 2.82
C TYR A 60 6.42 -6.38 3.03
N LEU A 61 5.48 -7.31 2.91
CA LEU A 61 5.78 -8.74 2.92
C LEU A 61 6.15 -9.19 1.51
N VAL A 62 7.25 -9.91 1.39
CA VAL A 62 7.73 -10.51 0.14
C VAL A 62 7.64 -12.02 0.27
N GLN A 63 7.15 -12.67 -0.76
CA GLN A 63 7.19 -14.12 -0.91
C GLN A 63 8.22 -14.46 -1.98
N GLU A 64 9.19 -15.31 -1.64
CA GLU A 64 10.09 -15.89 -2.65
C GLU A 64 9.23 -16.78 -3.57
N ALA A 65 9.21 -16.45 -4.85
CA ALA A 65 8.61 -17.32 -5.86
C ALA A 65 9.54 -18.51 -6.07
N ASP A 66 9.00 -19.72 -6.15
CA ASP A 66 9.78 -20.85 -6.65
C ASP A 66 10.08 -20.55 -8.12
N ASP A 67 11.34 -20.26 -8.46
CA ASP A 67 11.79 -20.24 -9.85
C ASP A 67 11.72 -21.68 -10.37
N LYS A 68 10.54 -22.06 -10.86
CA LYS A 68 10.33 -23.29 -11.64
C LYS A 68 10.47 -22.96 -13.12
N ASN A 69 11.62 -22.42 -13.51
CA ASN A 69 12.03 -22.34 -14.90
C ASN A 69 13.22 -23.28 -15.12
N VAL A 70 12.86 -24.48 -15.59
CA VAL A 70 13.56 -25.44 -16.47
C VAL A 70 14.94 -25.95 -16.05
#